data_AF-A0A1V5J067-F1
#
_entry.id   AF-A0A1V5J067-F1
#
_cell.length_a   1.000
_cell.length_b   1.000
_cell.length_c   1.000
_cell.angle_alpha   90.00
_cell.angle_beta   90.00
_cell.angle_gamma   90.00
#
_symmetry.space_group_name_H-M   'P 1'
#
loop_
_entity.id
_entity.type
_entity.pdbx_description
1 polymer ?
#
loop_
_entity_poly.entity_id
_entity_poly.type
_entity_poly.pdbx_seq_one_letter_code
_entity_poly.pdbx_strand_id
1 'polypeptide(L)'
;MGLIRGRTADGLPLREALARVSEGLCEVASYAACQGVRLLVEPINRYETDLVNTVSDGLEAAREAGENVGLLVDTFHMNIEDPSIAGAIRDAAPRIWHVHVADSNRRAPGAGHIDFCEVIEALKGIGYRGYVSGEMMMEPDAPAAYAALYSHLAPMIVR
;
A
#
# COMPACT_ATOMS: atom_id res chain seq x y z
N MET A 1 8.36 11.07 -0.69
CA MET A 1 8.15 9.71 -0.18
C MET A 1 9.27 9.41 0.79
N GLY A 2 9.01 9.49 2.10
CA GLY A 2 9.95 9.03 3.12
C GLY A 2 9.58 7.59 3.47
N LEU A 3 10.50 6.66 3.25
CA LEU A 3 10.28 5.26 3.52
C LEU A 3 10.70 4.96 4.96
N ILE A 4 9.75 4.95 5.89
CA ILE A 4 10.01 4.54 7.28
C ILE A 4 9.60 3.08 7.39
N ARG A 5 10.58 2.18 7.21
CA ARG A 5 10.42 0.75 7.47
C ARG A 5 11.06 0.44 8.82
N GLY A 6 10.31 -0.21 9.70
CA GLY A 6 10.81 -0.69 10.99
C GLY A 6 11.02 -2.20 10.97
N ARG A 7 11.87 -2.69 11.87
CA ARG A 7 11.90 -4.09 12.28
C ARG A 7 11.88 -4.18 13.79
N THR A 8 11.31 -5.25 14.33
CA THR A 8 11.43 -5.55 15.75
C THR A 8 12.91 -5.70 16.11
N ALA A 9 13.34 -5.00 17.17
CA ALA A 9 14.68 -5.13 17.70
C ALA A 9 14.86 -6.46 18.42
N ASP A 10 16.08 -7.00 18.43
CA ASP A 10 16.39 -8.28 19.08
C ASP A 10 15.91 -8.30 20.54
N GLY A 11 15.16 -9.34 20.89
CA GLY A 11 14.62 -9.55 22.24
C GLY A 11 13.43 -8.67 22.62
N LEU A 12 12.98 -7.76 21.75
CA LEU A 12 11.75 -6.99 21.98
C LEU A 12 10.53 -7.82 21.55
N PRO A 13 9.53 -8.02 22.41
CA PRO A 13 8.29 -8.68 22.00
C PRO A 13 7.56 -7.87 20.92
N LEU A 14 7.02 -8.53 19.90
CA LEU A 14 6.29 -7.87 18.79
C LEU A 14 5.22 -6.89 19.28
N ARG A 15 4.46 -7.27 20.32
CA ARG A 15 3.43 -6.40 20.93
C ARG A 15 4.00 -5.05 21.41
N GLU A 16 5.22 -5.04 21.94
CA GLU A 16 5.89 -3.84 22.43
C GLU A 16 6.47 -3.03 21.27
N ALA A 17 6.94 -3.70 20.22
CA ALA A 17 7.36 -3.04 18.99
C ALA A 17 6.18 -2.31 18.31
N LEU A 18 5.04 -2.99 18.18
CA LEU A 18 3.81 -2.42 17.63
C LEU A 18 3.29 -1.24 18.47
N ALA A 19 3.34 -1.34 19.80
CA ALA A 19 2.96 -0.23 20.68
C ALA A 19 3.83 1.02 20.43
N ARG A 20 5.13 0.86 20.23
CA ARG A 20 6.03 1.98 19.89
C ARG A 20 5.74 2.57 18.52
N VAL A 21 5.41 1.72 17.53
CA VAL A 21 5.00 2.18 16.20
C VAL A 21 3.72 2.99 16.30
N SER A 22 2.72 2.51 17.04
CA SER A 22 1.47 3.23 17.27
C SER A 22 1.71 4.58 17.96
N GLU A 23 2.49 4.62 19.04
CA GLU A 23 2.81 5.85 19.76
C GLU A 23 3.47 6.89 18.84
N GLY A 24 4.50 6.48 18.09
CA GLY A 24 5.17 7.36 17.14
C GLY A 24 4.26 7.81 15.99
N LEU A 25 3.42 6.92 15.47
CA LEU A 25 2.47 7.26 14.41
C LEU A 25 1.43 8.26 14.90
N CYS A 26 0.89 8.10 16.12
CA CYS A 26 -0.05 9.03 16.74
C CYS A 26 0.56 10.43 16.92
N GLU A 27 1.82 10.50 17.39
CA GLU A 27 2.53 11.76 17.57
C GLU A 27 2.71 12.49 16.24
N VAL A 28 3.23 11.80 15.22
CA VAL A 28 3.45 12.37 13.89
C VAL A 28 2.12 12.72 13.21
N ALA A 29 1.07 11.90 13.37
CA ALA A 29 -0.27 12.17 12.84
C ALA A 29 -0.86 13.44 13.44
N SER A 30 -0.75 13.62 14.76
CA SER A 30 -1.22 14.83 15.46
C SER A 30 -0.51 16.08 14.95
N TYR A 31 0.81 16.02 14.79
CA TYR A 31 1.57 17.13 14.23
C TYR A 31 1.20 17.41 12.76
N ALA A 32 1.11 16.36 11.93
CA ALA A 32 0.76 16.49 10.51
C ALA A 32 -0.65 17.07 10.33
N ALA A 33 -1.62 16.71 11.18
CA ALA A 33 -2.97 17.26 11.16
C ALA A 33 -2.97 18.78 11.36
N CYS A 34 -2.16 19.29 12.31
CA CYS A 34 -1.99 20.73 12.53
C CYS A 34 -1.41 21.47 11.31
N GLN A 35 -0.71 20.75 10.43
CA GLN A 35 -0.14 21.29 9.19
C GLN A 35 -1.04 21.05 7.96
N GLY A 36 -2.22 20.44 8.12
CA GLY A 36 -3.09 20.06 7.01
C GLY A 36 -2.48 18.95 6.13
N VAL A 37 -1.55 18.16 6.66
CA VAL A 37 -0.88 17.06 5.96
C VAL A 37 -1.54 15.74 6.30
N ARG A 38 -1.78 14.92 5.26
CA ARG A 38 -2.25 13.55 5.40
C ARG A 38 -1.06 12.59 5.44
N LEU A 39 -1.18 11.55 6.25
CA LEU A 39 -0.20 10.46 6.32
C LEU A 39 -0.77 9.18 5.71
N LEU A 40 0.12 8.36 5.16
CA LEU A 40 -0.21 7.08 4.57
C LEU A 40 0.64 6.00 5.22
N VAL A 41 -0.02 4.97 5.75
CA VAL A 41 0.64 3.74 6.18
C VAL A 41 0.66 2.79 4.98
N GLU A 42 1.83 2.25 4.68
CA GLU A 42 2.02 1.21 3.67
C GLU A 42 2.26 -0.13 4.37
N PRO A 43 1.35 -1.10 4.25
CA PRO A 43 1.62 -2.48 4.61
C PRO A 43 2.64 -3.08 3.64
N ILE A 44 3.68 -3.69 4.19
CA ILE A 44 4.84 -4.15 3.42
C ILE A 44 5.07 -5.63 3.74
N ASN A 45 5.50 -6.42 2.75
CA ASN A 45 5.70 -7.85 2.94
C ASN A 45 6.66 -8.23 4.10
N ARG A 46 6.47 -9.43 4.62
CA ARG A 46 7.21 -10.03 5.75
C ARG A 46 8.72 -10.12 5.57
N TYR A 47 9.22 -10.01 4.34
CA TYR A 47 10.65 -10.05 4.05
C TYR A 47 11.31 -8.70 4.27
N GLU A 48 10.54 -7.61 4.34
CA GLU A 48 11.04 -6.25 4.46
C GLU A 48 10.79 -5.69 5.87
N THR A 49 9.63 -5.98 6.48
CA THR A 49 9.25 -5.63 7.86
C THR A 49 8.46 -6.75 8.52
N ASP A 50 8.45 -6.80 9.86
CA ASP A 50 7.67 -7.73 10.69
C ASP A 50 6.60 -7.02 11.53
N LEU A 51 6.28 -5.76 11.19
CA LEU A 51 5.40 -4.89 11.97
C LEU A 51 4.00 -4.77 11.35
N VAL A 52 3.89 -4.16 10.17
CA VAL A 52 2.60 -3.95 9.48
C VAL A 52 2.68 -4.59 8.10
N ASN A 53 2.04 -5.75 7.94
CA ASN A 53 2.21 -6.59 6.76
C ASN A 53 0.98 -6.67 5.87
N THR A 54 -0.22 -6.79 6.47
CA THR A 54 -1.47 -6.89 5.73
C THR A 54 -2.19 -5.55 5.64
N VAL A 55 -3.10 -5.41 4.67
CA VAL A 55 -3.98 -4.24 4.59
C VAL A 55 -4.84 -4.08 5.84
N SER A 56 -5.22 -5.20 6.47
CA SER A 56 -5.96 -5.19 7.74
C SER A 56 -5.13 -4.57 8.88
N ASP A 57 -3.86 -4.94 9.02
CA ASP A 57 -2.96 -4.38 10.05
C ASP A 57 -2.79 -2.88 9.84
N GLY A 58 -2.58 -2.46 8.59
CA GLY A 58 -2.45 -1.04 8.25
C GLY A 58 -3.72 -0.25 8.57
N LEU A 59 -4.89 -0.82 8.29
CA LEU A 59 -6.18 -0.18 8.57
C LEU A 59 -6.40 0.01 10.07
N GLU A 60 -6.02 -0.97 10.89
CA GLU A 60 -6.06 -0.86 12.35
C GLU A 60 -5.14 0.26 12.84
N ALA A 61 -3.87 0.26 12.40
CA ALA A 61 -2.90 1.29 12.76
C ALA A 61 -3.35 2.70 12.33
N ALA A 62 -3.92 2.85 11.14
CA ALA A 62 -4.43 4.13 10.65
C ALA A 62 -5.63 4.63 11.48
N ARG A 63 -6.54 3.73 11.89
CA ARG A 63 -7.70 4.08 12.73
C ARG A 63 -7.27 4.53 14.13
N GLU A 64 -6.27 3.87 14.70
CA GLU A 64 -5.73 4.24 16.01
C GLU A 64 -5.03 5.60 15.96
N ALA A 65 -4.27 5.86 14.90
CA ALA A 65 -3.47 7.09 14.78
C ALA A 65 -4.28 8.36 14.51
N GLY A 66 -5.38 8.27 13.76
CA GLY A 66 -6.32 9.38 13.60
C GLY A 66 -6.87 9.57 12.19
N GLU A 67 -7.80 10.52 12.06
CA GLU A 67 -8.59 10.72 10.84
C GLU A 67 -7.78 11.23 9.63
N ASN A 68 -6.61 11.85 9.87
CA ASN A 68 -5.70 12.29 8.81
C ASN A 68 -4.71 11.19 8.37
N VAL A 69 -4.90 9.95 8.83
CA VAL A 69 -4.10 8.79 8.44
C VAL A 69 -4.95 7.86 7.57
N GLY A 70 -4.39 7.47 6.44
CA GLY A 70 -4.96 6.51 5.51
C GLY A 70 -3.94 5.50 5.04
N LEU A 71 -4.25 4.80 3.96
CA LEU A 71 -3.43 3.72 3.42
C LEU A 71 -2.86 4.07 2.05
N LEU A 72 -1.61 3.68 1.89
CA LEU A 72 -1.02 3.38 0.60
C LEU A 72 -1.01 1.86 0.48
N VAL A 73 -1.68 1.30 -0.52
CA VAL A 73 -1.66 -0.15 -0.77
C VAL A 73 -0.82 -0.45 -2.00
N ASP A 74 -0.07 -1.54 -1.97
CA ASP A 74 0.84 -1.95 -3.04
C ASP A 74 0.52 -3.37 -3.48
N THR A 75 0.27 -3.58 -4.77
CA THR A 75 -0.16 -4.90 -5.28
C THR A 75 0.91 -5.99 -5.15
N PHE A 76 2.19 -5.64 -5.18
CA PHE A 76 3.27 -6.60 -4.97
C PHE A 76 3.32 -7.07 -3.51
N HIS A 77 3.14 -6.17 -2.55
CA HIS A 77 3.05 -6.51 -1.12
C HIS A 77 1.79 -7.32 -0.82
N MET A 78 0.63 -6.87 -1.31
CA MET A 78 -0.65 -7.55 -1.10
C MET A 78 -0.65 -8.96 -1.68
N ASN A 79 0.00 -9.20 -2.83
CA ASN A 79 0.11 -10.53 -3.43
C ASN A 79 0.84 -11.55 -2.54
N ILE A 80 1.66 -11.09 -1.58
CA ILE A 80 2.38 -11.97 -0.64
C ILE A 80 1.59 -12.13 0.66
N GLU A 81 0.98 -11.06 1.17
CA GLU A 81 0.44 -11.01 2.52
C GLU A 81 -1.09 -11.17 2.60
N ASP A 82 -1.84 -10.65 1.64
CA ASP A 82 -3.31 -10.62 1.71
C ASP A 82 -3.91 -11.85 1.00
N PRO A 83 -4.86 -12.58 1.64
CA PRO A 83 -5.52 -13.73 1.02
C PRO A 83 -6.29 -13.40 -0.28
N SER A 84 -6.75 -12.16 -0.40
CA SER A 84 -7.40 -11.63 -1.59
C SER A 84 -7.10 -10.14 -1.71
N ILE A 85 -6.42 -9.74 -2.78
CA ILE A 85 -6.10 -8.32 -3.07
C ILE A 85 -7.40 -7.51 -3.18
N ALA A 86 -8.36 -8.00 -3.97
CA ALA A 86 -9.64 -7.32 -4.15
C ALA A 86 -10.49 -7.29 -2.86
N GLY A 87 -10.46 -8.36 -2.05
CA GLY A 87 -11.09 -8.40 -0.73
C GLY A 87 -10.52 -7.34 0.20
N ALA A 88 -9.19 -7.32 0.35
CA ALA A 88 -8.47 -6.32 1.14
C ALA A 88 -8.78 -4.87 0.71
N ILE A 89 -8.87 -4.61 -0.60
CA ILE A 89 -9.27 -3.30 -1.13
C ILE A 89 -10.69 -2.91 -0.67
N ARG A 90 -11.64 -3.84 -0.77
CA ARG A 90 -13.04 -3.60 -0.35
C ARG A 90 -13.14 -3.33 1.15
N ASP A 91 -12.45 -4.12 1.96
CA ASP A 91 -12.51 -4.03 3.42
C ASP A 91 -11.84 -2.76 3.98
N ALA A 92 -10.86 -2.21 3.24
CA ALA A 92 -10.14 -1.00 3.63
C ALA A 92 -10.80 0.31 3.18
N ALA A 93 -11.92 0.27 2.45
CA ALA A 93 -12.64 1.47 2.09
C ALA A 93 -13.18 2.21 3.34
N PRO A 94 -13.18 3.57 3.37
CA PRO A 94 -12.66 4.51 2.36
C PRO A 94 -11.23 4.99 2.66
N ARG A 95 -10.45 4.25 3.46
CA ARG A 95 -9.12 4.69 3.95
C ARG A 95 -7.99 4.49 2.95
N ILE A 96 -8.22 3.86 1.80
CA ILE A 96 -7.22 3.78 0.72
C ILE A 96 -7.12 5.13 0.00
N TRP A 97 -5.98 5.79 0.12
CA TRP A 97 -5.74 7.13 -0.44
C TRP A 97 -4.62 7.18 -1.48
N HIS A 98 -3.79 6.12 -1.55
CA HIS A 98 -2.83 5.93 -2.63
C HIS A 98 -2.71 4.45 -2.98
N VAL A 99 -2.31 4.17 -4.22
CA VAL A 99 -2.10 2.81 -4.72
C VAL A 99 -0.79 2.78 -5.48
N HIS A 100 0.10 1.88 -5.09
CA HIS A 100 1.22 1.42 -5.89
C HIS A 100 0.85 0.16 -6.67
N VAL A 101 1.37 0.04 -7.88
CA VAL A 101 1.20 -1.13 -8.73
C VAL A 101 2.55 -1.64 -9.24
N ALA A 102 2.75 -2.93 -9.01
CA ALA A 102 3.74 -3.77 -9.66
C ALA A 102 3.17 -5.19 -9.72
N ASP A 103 3.55 -5.94 -10.76
CA ASP A 103 3.09 -7.32 -10.90
C ASP A 103 3.76 -8.23 -9.84
N SER A 104 3.36 -9.50 -9.78
CA SER A 104 3.81 -10.46 -8.77
C SER A 104 5.32 -10.66 -8.69
N ASN A 105 6.05 -10.36 -9.76
CA ASN A 105 7.51 -10.40 -9.86
C ASN A 105 8.17 -9.02 -9.70
N ARG A 106 7.42 -8.03 -9.20
CA ARG A 106 7.82 -6.62 -9.03
C ARG A 106 8.14 -5.88 -10.34
N ARG A 107 7.83 -6.45 -11.52
CA ARG A 107 7.95 -5.78 -12.82
C ARG A 107 6.65 -5.05 -13.17
N ALA A 108 6.60 -4.49 -14.39
CA ALA A 108 5.42 -3.80 -14.88
C ALA A 108 4.17 -4.69 -14.88
N PRO A 109 2.99 -4.14 -14.51
CA PRO A 109 1.71 -4.83 -14.64
C PRO A 109 1.53 -5.50 -16.00
N GLY A 110 1.15 -6.77 -16.00
CA GLY A 110 1.03 -7.63 -17.18
C GLY A 110 2.27 -8.50 -17.45
N ALA A 111 3.35 -8.34 -16.69
CA ALA A 111 4.57 -9.15 -16.81
C ALA A 111 4.62 -10.34 -15.83
N GLY A 112 3.60 -10.50 -14.98
CA GLY A 112 3.47 -11.56 -13.99
C GLY A 112 2.09 -12.22 -14.07
N HIS A 113 1.42 -12.38 -12.93
CA HIS A 113 0.16 -13.11 -12.82
C HIS A 113 -0.87 -12.46 -11.89
N ILE A 114 -0.66 -11.21 -11.45
CA ILE A 114 -1.71 -10.49 -10.71
C ILE A 114 -2.86 -10.18 -11.67
N ASP A 115 -4.10 -10.46 -11.25
CA ASP A 115 -5.28 -10.08 -12.00
C ASP A 115 -5.62 -8.60 -11.77
N PHE A 116 -5.01 -7.73 -12.58
CA PHE A 116 -5.25 -6.30 -12.49
C PHE A 116 -6.67 -5.88 -12.90
N CYS A 117 -7.42 -6.70 -13.65
CA CYS A 117 -8.83 -6.41 -13.89
C CYS A 117 -9.59 -6.43 -12.55
N GLU A 118 -9.41 -7.48 -11.74
CA GLU A 118 -10.05 -7.59 -10.44
C GLU A 118 -9.63 -6.46 -9.49
N VAL A 119 -8.34 -6.11 -9.47
CA VAL A 119 -7.82 -4.99 -8.66
C VAL A 119 -8.48 -3.66 -9.03
N ILE A 120 -8.50 -3.32 -10.33
CA ILE A 120 -9.08 -2.06 -10.80
C ILE A 120 -10.59 -2.04 -10.60
N GLU A 121 -11.29 -3.16 -10.78
CA GLU A 121 -12.72 -3.26 -10.48
C GLU A 121 -13.02 -3.08 -9.00
N ALA A 122 -12.20 -3.64 -8.11
CA ALA A 122 -12.34 -3.42 -6.66
C ALA A 122 -12.14 -1.95 -6.28
N LEU A 123 -11.11 -1.29 -6.83
CA LEU A 123 -10.86 0.14 -6.64
C LEU A 123 -12.03 1.01 -7.14
N LYS A 124 -12.56 0.71 -8.34
CA LYS A 124 -13.75 1.38 -8.86
C LYS A 124 -14.98 1.14 -7.97
N GLY A 125 -15.15 -0.10 -7.49
CA GLY A 125 -16.27 -0.50 -6.63
C GLY A 125 -16.32 0.24 -5.29
N ILE A 126 -15.16 0.58 -4.72
CA ILE A 126 -15.08 1.42 -3.50
C ILE A 126 -15.12 2.93 -3.80
N GLY A 127 -15.23 3.32 -5.07
CA GLY A 127 -15.27 4.73 -5.48
C GLY A 127 -13.91 5.44 -5.39
N TYR A 128 -12.79 4.71 -5.46
CA TYR A 128 -11.45 5.29 -5.42
C TYR A 128 -11.22 6.22 -6.62
N ARG A 129 -10.76 7.45 -6.36
CA ARG A 129 -10.45 8.49 -7.36
C ARG A 129 -9.03 9.03 -7.26
N GLY A 130 -8.18 8.36 -6.47
CA GLY A 130 -6.79 8.75 -6.30
C GLY A 130 -5.89 8.25 -7.44
N TYR A 131 -4.59 8.39 -7.25
CA TYR A 131 -3.59 7.95 -8.21
C TYR A 131 -3.31 6.45 -8.12
N VAL A 132 -3.01 5.85 -9.27
CA VAL A 132 -2.44 4.50 -9.40
C VAL A 132 -1.02 4.69 -9.94
N SER A 133 -0.02 4.48 -9.09
CA SER A 133 1.38 4.81 -9.37
C SER A 133 2.21 3.54 -9.58
N GLY A 134 3.04 3.50 -10.62
CA GLY A 134 3.94 2.36 -10.84
C GLY A 134 5.17 2.40 -9.92
N GLU A 135 5.25 1.49 -8.95
CA GLU A 135 6.43 1.25 -8.12
C GLU A 135 7.02 -0.14 -8.47
N MET A 136 7.69 -0.20 -9.61
CA MET A 136 8.14 -1.44 -10.22
C MET A 136 9.62 -1.39 -10.59
N MET A 137 10.22 -2.54 -10.83
CA MET A 137 11.54 -2.66 -11.42
C MET A 137 11.56 -1.98 -12.81
N MET A 138 12.59 -1.16 -13.02
CA MET A 138 12.78 -0.40 -14.25
C MET A 138 13.53 -1.24 -15.30
N GLU A 139 12.94 -2.38 -15.66
CA GLU A 139 13.52 -3.31 -16.64
C GLU A 139 12.76 -3.27 -17.97
N PRO A 140 13.46 -3.19 -19.14
CA PRO A 140 14.90 -3.00 -19.29
C PRO A 140 15.38 -1.57 -18.96
N ASP A 141 14.47 -0.60 -19.01
CA ASP A 141 14.69 0.78 -18.58
C ASP A 141 13.36 1.42 -18.11
N ALA A 142 13.44 2.61 -17.52
CA ALA A 142 12.26 3.28 -16.98
C ALA A 142 11.21 3.63 -18.07
N PRO A 143 11.57 4.23 -19.23
CA PRO A 143 10.60 4.47 -20.30
C PRO A 143 9.85 3.22 -20.75
N ALA A 144 10.55 2.10 -20.96
CA ALA A 144 9.94 0.84 -21.38
C ALA A 144 9.01 0.27 -20.29
N ALA A 145 9.44 0.28 -19.03
CA ALA A 145 8.63 -0.20 -17.91
C ALA A 145 7.33 0.61 -17.75
N TYR A 146 7.41 1.95 -17.81
CA TYR A 146 6.23 2.81 -17.72
C TYR A 146 5.32 2.69 -18.96
N ALA A 147 5.87 2.50 -20.16
CA ALA A 147 5.08 2.25 -21.36
C ALA A 147 4.32 0.92 -21.27
N ALA A 148 4.95 -0.13 -20.73
CA ALA A 148 4.31 -1.43 -20.49
C ALA A 148 3.17 -1.31 -19.46
N LEU A 149 3.44 -0.68 -18.31
CA LEU A 149 2.41 -0.39 -17.30
C LEU A 149 1.22 0.35 -17.91
N TYR A 150 1.48 1.44 -18.65
CA TYR A 150 0.42 2.25 -19.24
C TYR A 150 -0.40 1.44 -20.23
N SER A 151 0.25 0.69 -21.11
CA SER A 151 -0.43 -0.14 -22.12
C SER A 151 -1.32 -1.20 -21.48
N HIS A 152 -0.92 -1.75 -20.33
CA HIS A 152 -1.70 -2.76 -19.62
C HIS A 152 -2.86 -2.16 -18.82
N LEU A 153 -2.63 -1.11 -18.03
CA LEU A 153 -3.62 -0.58 -17.08
C LEU A 153 -4.55 0.49 -17.67
N ALA A 154 -4.10 1.31 -18.62
CA ALA A 154 -4.92 2.40 -19.17
C ALA A 154 -6.28 1.92 -19.73
N PRO A 155 -6.37 0.78 -20.45
CA PRO A 155 -7.66 0.26 -20.94
C PRO A 155 -8.64 -0.12 -19.83
N MET A 156 -8.15 -0.42 -18.62
CA MET A 156 -8.97 -0.79 -17.46
C MET A 156 -9.45 0.45 -16.69
N ILE A 157 -8.62 1.50 -16.63
CA ILE A 157 -8.88 2.71 -15.84
C ILE A 157 -9.73 3.74 -16.61
N VAL A 158 -9.43 4.00 -17.89
CA VAL A 158 -9.99 5.13 -18.67
C VAL A 158 -11.39 4.84 -19.25
N ARG A 159 -12.03 3.75 -18.83
CA ARG A 159 -13.42 3.41 -19.15
C ARG A 159 -14.39 3.91 -18.09
#